data_AF-A0A0A7FTA0-F1
#
_entry.id   AF-A0A0A7FTA0-F1
#
_cell.length_a   1.000
_cell.length_b   1.000
_cell.length_c   1.000
_cell.angle_alpha   90.00
_cell.angle_beta   90.00
_cell.angle_gamma   90.00
#
_symmetry.space_group_name_H-M   'P 1'
#
loop_
_entity.id
_entity.type
_entity.pdbx_description
1 polymer ?
#
loop_
_entity_poly.entity_id
_entity_poly.type
_entity_poly.pdbx_seq_one_letter_code
_entity_poly.pdbx_strand_id
1 'polypeptide(L)'
;MEVFNRNKYRFSNLPSLFEITEEANRIRGEQISLMIKELYLYKVILKDLFIIEPNSKDRDLILNIAFYIIEQPELIEYFQEKRRIPVNILSKHTKQSKIFIEKYSDYIITYAVIFSNPNYKLIQDYMKIDEIEDTENDDKKEEQNIIPFNQGEDKGVRGIVLKKMKNTLFILTSMGEFKKIKSGEECIVGEEVSGTIKKGFKEYKIHIEIAIVILVAILGGFYFKYTSVDRTILINTTSQIKLHVNSFGKVVDAYSGTTKGQEMLNKIDTKNAKLDDAMKNILEYAKDNKMLPEGSILVTVTGDPIEYGTLEGTSEFVHDNDIKLRINNAGNEQKLF
;
A
#
# COMPACT_ATOMS: atom_id res chain seq x y z
N MET A 1 23.25 24.96 -32.48
CA MET A 1 22.52 24.92 -31.20
C MET A 1 23.31 25.69 -30.17
N GLU A 2 22.64 26.54 -29.39
CA GLU A 2 23.26 27.21 -28.25
C GLU A 2 23.66 26.20 -27.17
N VAL A 3 24.60 26.62 -26.32
CA VAL A 3 25.08 25.82 -25.20
C VAL A 3 24.02 25.85 -24.09
N PHE A 4 23.64 24.66 -23.61
CA PHE A 4 22.70 24.54 -22.51
C PHE A 4 23.26 25.17 -21.21
N ASN A 5 22.56 26.16 -20.66
CA ASN A 5 22.79 26.67 -19.31
C ASN A 5 21.78 26.04 -18.35
N ARG A 6 22.28 25.24 -17.41
CA ARG A 6 21.46 24.49 -16.44
C ARG A 6 20.83 25.34 -15.34
N ASN A 7 21.33 26.56 -15.13
CA ASN A 7 20.95 27.44 -14.04
C ASN A 7 20.52 28.83 -14.57
N LYS A 8 20.09 28.94 -15.83
CA LYS A 8 19.64 30.22 -16.39
C LYS A 8 18.37 30.71 -15.72
N TYR A 9 17.43 29.80 -15.45
CA TYR A 9 16.14 30.10 -14.87
C TYR A 9 15.90 29.33 -13.57
N ARG A 10 15.17 29.94 -12.62
CA ARG A 10 14.62 29.24 -11.44
C ARG A 10 13.20 29.70 -11.15
N PHE A 11 12.41 28.84 -10.52
CA PHE A 11 11.13 29.28 -9.98
C PHE A 11 11.33 30.19 -8.77
N SER A 12 10.62 31.32 -8.75
CA SER A 12 10.68 32.26 -7.64
C SER A 12 9.77 31.82 -6.50
N ASN A 13 10.21 32.05 -5.27
CA ASN A 13 9.41 31.78 -4.07
C ASN A 13 8.44 32.91 -3.73
N LEU A 14 8.44 33.99 -4.51
CA LEU A 14 7.55 35.13 -4.30
C LEU A 14 6.10 34.78 -4.69
N PRO A 15 5.11 35.28 -3.93
CA PRO A 15 3.71 35.14 -4.31
C PRO A 15 3.46 35.84 -5.64
N SER A 16 2.61 35.25 -6.47
CA SER A 16 2.28 35.83 -7.76
C SER A 16 1.32 37.00 -7.62
N LEU A 17 1.66 38.15 -8.18
CA LEU A 17 0.72 39.24 -8.39
C LEU A 17 -0.04 38.97 -9.69
N PHE A 18 -1.34 38.73 -9.59
CA PHE A 18 -2.24 38.49 -10.73
C PHE A 18 -3.65 38.99 -10.43
N GLU A 19 -4.47 39.14 -11.47
CA GLU A 19 -5.83 39.62 -11.35
C GLU A 19 -6.79 38.53 -10.84
N ILE A 20 -7.50 38.84 -9.75
CA ILE A 20 -8.40 37.91 -9.02
C ILE A 20 -9.88 38.16 -9.39
N THR A 21 -10.16 38.90 -10.47
CA THR A 21 -11.54 39.13 -10.92
C THR A 21 -12.18 37.84 -11.43
N GLU A 22 -13.51 37.73 -11.31
CA GLU A 22 -14.24 36.56 -11.83
C GLU A 22 -13.99 36.35 -13.33
N GLU A 23 -13.88 37.43 -14.10
CA GLU A 23 -13.57 37.37 -15.53
C GLU A 23 -12.15 36.86 -15.77
N ALA A 24 -11.15 37.35 -15.03
CA ALA A 24 -9.78 36.82 -15.13
C ALA A 24 -9.71 35.33 -14.76
N ASN A 25 -10.48 34.90 -13.74
CA ASN A 25 -10.58 33.48 -13.36
C ASN A 25 -11.24 32.65 -14.47
N ARG A 26 -12.29 33.16 -15.12
CA ARG A 26 -12.97 32.52 -16.25
C ARG A 26 -12.04 32.35 -17.44
N ILE A 27 -11.33 33.41 -17.84
CA ILE A 27 -10.35 33.37 -18.94
C ILE A 27 -9.21 32.39 -18.59
N ARG A 28 -8.69 32.42 -17.36
CA ARG A 28 -7.66 31.45 -16.92
C ARG A 28 -8.18 30.02 -16.98
N GLY A 29 -9.44 29.79 -16.61
CA GLY A 29 -10.10 28.49 -16.74
C GLY A 29 -10.19 28.00 -18.19
N GLU A 30 -10.47 28.89 -19.14
CA GLU A 30 -10.45 28.59 -20.58
C GLU A 30 -9.03 28.22 -21.05
N GLN A 31 -8.01 28.99 -20.64
CA GLN A 31 -6.61 28.68 -20.94
C GLN A 31 -6.18 27.32 -20.39
N ILE A 32 -6.56 27.00 -19.14
CA ILE A 32 -6.29 25.69 -18.52
C ILE A 32 -6.96 24.57 -19.29
N SER A 33 -8.21 24.74 -19.71
CA SER A 33 -8.94 23.75 -20.51
C SER A 33 -8.26 23.48 -21.85
N LEU A 34 -7.79 24.54 -22.53
CA LEU A 34 -7.06 24.42 -23.78
C LEU A 34 -5.69 23.76 -23.57
N MET A 35 -4.94 24.17 -22.54
CA MET A 35 -3.66 23.59 -22.15
C MET A 35 -3.78 22.08 -21.87
N ILE A 36 -4.78 21.65 -21.09
CA ILE A 36 -5.00 20.22 -20.79
C ILE A 36 -5.30 19.42 -22.06
N LYS A 37 -6.09 19.98 -22.99
CA LYS A 37 -6.35 19.35 -24.30
C LYS A 37 -5.07 19.25 -25.13
N GLU A 38 -4.23 20.29 -25.12
CA GLU A 38 -2.95 20.26 -25.83
C GLU A 38 -2.00 19.21 -25.22
N LEU A 39 -1.86 19.15 -23.89
CA LEU A 39 -1.04 18.14 -23.20
C LEU A 39 -1.43 16.71 -23.59
N TYR A 40 -2.72 16.45 -23.79
CA TYR A 40 -3.22 15.15 -24.24
C TYR A 40 -2.68 14.77 -25.63
N LEU A 41 -2.47 15.73 -26.53
CA LEU A 41 -1.85 15.50 -27.85
C LEU A 41 -0.38 15.05 -27.73
N TYR A 42 0.30 15.49 -26.68
CA TYR A 42 1.65 15.05 -26.31
C TYR A 42 1.65 13.76 -25.47
N LYS A 43 0.47 13.12 -25.29
CA LYS A 43 0.27 11.94 -24.43
C LYS A 43 0.57 12.18 -22.95
N VAL A 44 0.56 13.43 -22.50
CA VAL A 44 0.68 13.79 -21.09
C VAL A 44 -0.71 13.81 -20.46
N ILE A 45 -0.92 12.95 -19.47
CA ILE A 45 -2.16 12.91 -18.70
C ILE A 45 -1.98 13.77 -17.47
N LEU A 46 -2.83 14.80 -17.28
CA LEU A 46 -2.75 15.72 -16.14
C LEU A 46 -2.56 15.00 -14.80
N LYS A 47 -3.22 13.86 -14.57
CA LYS A 47 -3.13 13.11 -13.30
C LYS A 47 -1.72 12.59 -12.99
N ASP A 48 -0.89 12.34 -14.00
CA ASP A 48 0.43 11.73 -13.85
C ASP A 48 1.46 12.73 -13.31
N LEU A 49 1.24 14.03 -13.61
CA LEU A 49 1.95 15.16 -13.00
C LEU A 49 1.77 15.27 -11.48
N PHE A 50 0.92 14.45 -10.86
CA PHE A 50 0.70 14.42 -9.41
C PHE A 50 1.15 13.10 -8.77
N ILE A 51 1.99 12.31 -9.47
CA ILE A 51 2.50 11.01 -9.00
C ILE A 51 3.99 11.08 -8.66
N ILE A 52 4.80 11.73 -9.51
CA ILE A 52 6.25 11.84 -9.35
C ILE A 52 6.61 13.32 -9.26
N GLU A 53 6.64 13.84 -8.04
CA GLU A 53 6.93 15.26 -7.81
C GLU A 53 8.45 15.51 -7.80
N PRO A 54 9.00 16.40 -8.66
CA PRO A 54 10.39 16.80 -8.59
C PRO A 54 10.65 17.65 -7.35
N ASN A 55 11.84 17.52 -6.76
CA ASN A 55 12.32 18.46 -5.75
C ASN A 55 12.63 19.83 -6.41
N SER A 56 12.89 20.87 -5.61
CA SER A 56 13.14 22.23 -6.14
C SER A 56 14.26 22.28 -7.19
N LYS A 57 15.40 21.65 -6.91
CA LYS A 57 16.57 21.63 -7.81
C LYS A 57 16.27 20.89 -9.13
N ASP A 58 15.61 19.74 -9.02
CA ASP A 58 15.17 18.98 -10.20
C ASP A 58 14.15 19.79 -11.03
N ARG A 59 13.25 20.51 -10.37
CA ARG A 59 12.21 21.32 -11.01
C ARG A 59 12.79 22.49 -11.79
N ASP A 60 13.76 23.20 -11.22
CA ASP A 60 14.49 24.26 -11.92
C ASP A 60 15.28 23.69 -13.11
N LEU A 61 15.93 22.53 -12.95
CA LEU A 61 16.60 21.87 -14.07
C LEU A 61 15.61 21.49 -15.19
N ILE A 62 14.44 20.95 -14.85
CA ILE A 62 13.38 20.62 -15.80
C ILE A 62 12.89 21.88 -16.55
N LEU A 63 12.74 23.01 -15.84
CA LEU A 63 12.40 24.30 -16.44
C LEU A 63 13.45 24.74 -17.47
N ASN A 64 14.73 24.68 -17.12
CA ASN A 64 15.81 25.05 -18.04
C ASN A 64 15.85 24.12 -19.26
N ILE A 65 15.59 22.82 -19.10
CA ILE A 65 15.49 21.90 -20.26
C ILE A 65 14.31 22.28 -21.15
N ALA A 66 13.17 22.68 -20.57
CA ALA A 66 12.01 23.13 -21.33
C ALA A 66 12.31 24.40 -22.12
N PHE A 67 12.92 25.41 -21.51
CA PHE A 67 13.36 26.62 -22.24
C PHE A 67 14.39 26.31 -23.30
N TYR A 68 15.33 25.40 -23.05
CA TYR A 68 16.28 24.95 -24.06
C TYR A 68 15.56 24.35 -25.28
N ILE A 69 14.48 23.59 -25.10
CA ILE A 69 13.67 23.10 -26.23
C ILE A 69 13.03 24.27 -27.00
N ILE A 70 12.50 25.27 -26.29
CA ILE A 70 11.79 26.42 -26.88
C ILE A 70 12.75 27.32 -27.66
N GLU A 71 13.95 27.57 -27.14
CA GLU A 71 14.94 28.48 -27.70
C GLU A 71 15.67 27.90 -28.91
N GLN A 72 15.75 26.57 -29.05
CA GLN A 72 16.43 25.92 -30.17
C GLN A 72 15.47 25.61 -31.34
N PRO A 73 15.64 26.22 -32.54
CA PRO A 73 14.73 26.05 -33.67
C PRO A 73 14.46 24.59 -34.05
N GLU A 74 15.50 23.77 -34.11
CA GLU A 74 15.39 22.34 -34.46
C GLU A 74 14.63 21.53 -33.40
N LEU A 75 14.77 21.90 -32.12
CA LEU A 75 14.11 21.18 -31.02
C LEU A 75 12.65 21.56 -30.89
N ILE A 76 12.32 22.85 -31.03
CA ILE A 76 10.93 23.31 -30.97
C ILE A 76 10.11 22.80 -32.16
N GLU A 77 10.69 22.79 -33.36
CA GLU A 77 10.06 22.20 -34.55
C GLU A 77 9.79 20.71 -34.33
N TYR A 78 10.81 19.96 -33.90
CA TYR A 78 10.64 18.53 -33.56
C TYR A 78 9.55 18.33 -32.50
N PHE A 79 9.55 19.14 -31.45
CA PHE A 79 8.60 19.05 -30.34
C PHE A 79 7.16 19.28 -30.82
N GLN A 80 6.93 20.31 -31.63
CA GLN A 80 5.62 20.67 -32.16
C GLN A 80 5.11 19.65 -33.18
N GLU A 81 5.97 19.18 -34.09
CA GLU A 81 5.57 18.21 -35.11
C GLU A 81 5.37 16.79 -34.56
N LYS A 82 6.36 16.29 -33.81
CA LYS A 82 6.38 14.90 -33.35
C LYS A 82 5.61 14.71 -32.04
N ARG A 83 5.20 15.80 -31.39
CA ARG A 83 4.48 15.81 -30.10
C ARG A 83 5.18 14.97 -29.03
N ARG A 84 6.52 15.02 -29.00
CA ARG A 84 7.38 14.31 -28.05
C ARG A 84 8.75 14.98 -27.96
N ILE A 85 9.49 14.70 -26.90
CA ILE A 85 10.86 15.21 -26.72
C ILE A 85 11.91 14.26 -27.33
N PRO A 86 12.99 14.78 -27.94
CA PRO A 86 14.08 13.95 -28.46
C PRO A 86 15.06 13.57 -27.35
N VAL A 87 14.70 12.56 -26.54
CA VAL A 87 15.45 12.13 -25.32
C VAL A 87 16.96 11.98 -25.55
N ASN A 88 17.36 11.32 -26.65
CA ASN A 88 18.77 11.11 -26.95
C ASN A 88 19.55 12.41 -27.22
N ILE A 89 18.91 13.38 -27.87
CA ILE A 89 19.51 14.67 -28.18
C ILE A 89 19.60 15.48 -26.88
N LEU A 90 18.48 15.59 -26.15
CA LEU A 90 18.45 16.28 -24.87
C LEU A 90 19.48 15.72 -23.88
N SER A 91 19.61 14.40 -23.78
CA SER A 91 20.60 13.76 -22.88
C SER A 91 22.04 14.18 -23.21
N LYS A 92 22.39 14.24 -24.49
CA LYS A 92 23.73 14.67 -24.93
C LYS A 92 23.97 16.15 -24.67
N HIS A 93 23.03 17.01 -25.05
CA HIS A 93 23.19 18.46 -24.98
C HIS A 93 23.07 19.02 -23.56
N THR A 94 22.22 18.43 -22.72
CA THR A 94 22.01 18.87 -21.32
C THR A 94 22.92 18.16 -20.32
N LYS A 95 23.68 17.15 -20.80
CA LYS A 95 24.50 16.23 -19.99
C LYS A 95 23.70 15.48 -18.90
N GLN A 96 22.37 15.41 -19.05
CA GLN A 96 21.52 14.64 -18.16
C GLN A 96 21.37 13.19 -18.62
N SER A 97 21.20 12.28 -17.66
CA SER A 97 20.94 10.88 -17.98
C SER A 97 19.61 10.73 -18.73
N LYS A 98 19.53 9.75 -19.63
CA LYS A 98 18.26 9.41 -20.30
C LYS A 98 17.16 9.08 -19.29
N ILE A 99 17.53 8.38 -18.21
CA ILE A 99 16.63 8.01 -17.12
C ILE A 99 16.00 9.25 -16.48
N PHE A 100 16.78 10.31 -16.23
CA PHE A 100 16.24 11.56 -15.68
C PHE A 100 15.24 12.21 -16.63
N ILE A 101 15.60 12.32 -17.92
CA ILE A 101 14.75 12.95 -18.93
C ILE A 101 13.46 12.16 -19.14
N GLU A 102 13.53 10.84 -19.15
CA GLU A 102 12.36 9.95 -19.25
C GLU A 102 11.49 10.06 -18.00
N LYS A 103 12.09 10.01 -16.79
CA LYS A 103 11.39 10.13 -15.51
C LYS A 103 10.57 11.41 -15.40
N TYR A 104 11.10 12.52 -15.90
CA TYR A 104 10.45 13.84 -15.83
C TYR A 104 9.93 14.35 -17.18
N SER A 105 9.77 13.46 -18.16
CA SER A 105 9.34 13.82 -19.51
C SER A 105 8.01 14.57 -19.53
N ASP A 106 7.03 14.13 -18.74
CA ASP A 106 5.73 14.81 -18.61
C ASP A 106 5.88 16.26 -18.13
N TYR A 107 6.77 16.53 -17.16
CA TYR A 107 7.02 17.89 -16.68
C TYR A 107 7.75 18.74 -17.71
N ILE A 108 8.77 18.18 -18.37
CA ILE A 108 9.52 18.88 -19.45
C ILE A 108 8.55 19.29 -20.57
N ILE A 109 7.72 18.35 -21.02
CA ILE A 109 6.69 18.60 -22.04
C ILE A 109 5.71 19.65 -21.54
N THR A 110 5.24 19.54 -20.30
CA THR A 110 4.24 20.46 -19.75
C THR A 110 4.74 21.89 -19.70
N TYR A 111 5.95 22.12 -19.19
CA TYR A 111 6.55 23.46 -19.21
C TYR A 111 6.80 23.95 -20.63
N ALA A 112 7.29 23.09 -21.53
CA ALA A 112 7.50 23.46 -22.93
C ALA A 112 6.18 23.89 -23.62
N VAL A 113 5.07 23.17 -23.39
CA VAL A 113 3.73 23.56 -23.88
C VAL A 113 3.28 24.89 -23.29
N ILE A 114 3.41 25.07 -21.97
CA ILE A 114 2.93 26.30 -21.32
C ILE A 114 3.71 27.52 -21.82
N PHE A 115 5.05 27.45 -21.86
CA PHE A 115 5.89 28.61 -22.18
C PHE A 115 6.08 28.87 -23.69
N SER A 116 5.83 27.89 -24.56
CA SER A 116 5.89 28.12 -26.01
C SER A 116 4.61 28.69 -26.62
N ASN A 117 3.46 28.57 -25.93
CA ASN A 117 2.17 28.95 -26.48
C ASN A 117 1.63 30.24 -25.81
N PRO A 118 1.55 31.38 -26.54
CA PRO A 118 1.13 32.67 -25.97
C PRO A 118 -0.33 32.68 -25.49
N ASN A 119 -1.16 31.71 -25.90
CA ASN A 119 -2.54 31.60 -25.43
C ASN A 119 -2.64 31.25 -23.93
N TYR A 120 -1.52 30.88 -23.28
CA TYR A 120 -1.48 30.53 -21.86
C TYR A 120 -0.91 31.65 -20.99
N LYS A 121 -0.98 32.90 -21.45
CA LYS A 121 -0.37 34.05 -20.79
C LYS A 121 -0.74 34.19 -19.29
N LEU A 122 -1.98 33.95 -18.89
CA LEU A 122 -2.38 34.07 -17.47
C LEU A 122 -1.81 32.93 -16.60
N ILE A 123 -1.54 31.76 -17.20
CA ILE A 123 -0.86 30.64 -16.53
C ILE A 123 0.64 30.94 -16.44
N GLN A 124 1.23 31.48 -17.52
CA GLN A 124 2.63 31.92 -17.56
C GLN A 124 2.89 33.02 -16.53
N ASP A 125 2.06 34.06 -16.49
CA ASP A 125 2.20 35.19 -15.56
C ASP A 125 2.01 34.77 -14.10
N TYR A 126 1.23 33.71 -13.87
CA TYR A 126 1.07 33.11 -12.56
C TYR A 126 2.36 32.44 -12.07
N MET A 127 3.05 31.70 -12.94
CA MET A 127 4.33 31.06 -12.61
C MET A 127 5.47 32.08 -12.60
N LYS A 128 6.08 32.31 -11.44
CA LYS A 128 7.18 33.28 -11.31
C LYS A 128 8.51 32.61 -11.61
N ILE A 129 9.23 33.17 -12.56
CA ILE A 129 10.55 32.69 -12.99
C ILE A 129 11.53 33.85 -12.88
N ASP A 130 12.64 33.60 -12.18
CA ASP A 130 13.77 34.52 -12.11
C ASP A 130 14.85 34.03 -13.08
N GLU A 131 15.42 34.94 -13.86
CA GLU A 131 16.65 34.70 -14.62
C GLU A 131 17.84 34.98 -13.71
N ILE A 132 18.75 34.02 -13.60
CA ILE A 132 19.96 34.12 -12.78
C ILE A 132 21.04 34.73 -13.67
N GLU A 133 21.38 36.00 -13.44
CA GLU A 133 22.55 36.62 -14.06
C GLU A 133 23.84 36.00 -13.49
N ASP A 134 24.84 35.77 -14.34
CA ASP A 134 26.18 35.23 -14.03
C ASP A 134 27.03 36.19 -13.16
N THR A 135 26.45 36.81 -12.12
CA THR A 135 27.24 37.44 -11.07
C THR A 135 27.66 36.37 -10.08
N GLU A 136 28.94 35.99 -10.17
CA GLU A 136 29.68 35.28 -9.15
C GLU A 136 29.28 35.79 -7.74
N ASN A 137 28.95 34.85 -6.84
CA ASN A 137 28.57 35.02 -5.42
C ASN A 137 27.08 34.91 -5.04
N ASP A 138 26.33 33.91 -5.53
CA ASP A 138 24.99 33.59 -5.01
C ASP A 138 24.93 32.37 -4.06
N ASP A 139 26.08 31.75 -3.74
CA ASP A 139 26.20 30.72 -2.68
C ASP A 139 25.88 31.24 -1.27
N LYS A 140 25.60 32.55 -1.11
CA LYS A 140 25.28 33.19 0.18
C LYS A 140 23.90 33.87 0.24
N LYS A 141 23.10 33.87 -0.83
CA LYS A 141 21.73 34.41 -0.78
C LYS A 141 20.65 33.37 -0.50
N GLU A 142 20.99 32.08 -0.43
CA GLU A 142 20.04 31.01 -0.13
C GLU A 142 19.46 31.06 1.30
N GLU A 143 20.03 31.84 2.23
CA GLU A 143 19.59 31.83 3.65
C GLU A 143 18.90 33.11 4.16
N GLN A 144 18.89 34.22 3.43
CA GLN A 144 18.47 35.53 4.01
C GLN A 144 17.09 36.06 3.59
N ASN A 145 16.28 35.30 2.84
CA ASN A 145 14.85 35.58 2.68
C ASN A 145 13.98 34.36 3.02
N ILE A 146 14.39 33.61 4.04
CA ILE A 146 13.50 32.67 4.72
C ILE A 146 12.69 33.51 5.72
N ILE A 147 11.65 34.20 5.24
CA ILE A 147 10.43 34.25 6.04
C ILE A 147 9.64 33.04 5.57
N PRO A 148 9.78 31.88 6.23
CA PRO A 148 8.90 30.77 5.94
C PRO A 148 7.50 31.26 6.33
N PHE A 149 6.59 31.36 5.37
CA PHE A 149 5.19 31.55 5.70
C PHE A 149 4.73 30.29 6.45
N ASN A 150 4.83 30.39 7.78
CA ASN A 150 4.41 29.48 8.85
C ASN A 150 4.63 27.97 8.63
N GLN A 151 5.69 27.45 9.25
CA GLN A 151 5.84 26.04 9.58
C GLN A 151 4.97 25.70 10.80
N GLY A 152 3.75 25.24 10.52
CA GLY A 152 2.92 24.45 11.42
C GLY A 152 2.41 23.22 10.65
N GLU A 153 2.04 22.16 11.36
CA GLU A 153 1.83 20.80 10.84
C GLU A 153 0.68 20.62 9.81
N ASP A 154 0.03 21.69 9.37
CA ASP A 154 -0.89 21.76 8.24
C ASP A 154 -0.39 22.79 7.21
N LYS A 155 0.54 22.36 6.33
CA LYS A 155 1.07 23.20 5.24
C LYS A 155 -0.06 23.55 4.25
N GLY A 156 -0.61 24.74 4.40
CA GLY A 156 -1.45 25.36 3.37
C GLY A 156 -0.62 25.61 2.11
N VAL A 157 -0.99 24.98 1.00
CA VAL A 157 -0.42 25.27 -0.33
C VAL A 157 -1.41 26.13 -1.09
N ARG A 158 -0.89 27.11 -1.83
CA ARG A 158 -1.67 27.97 -2.72
C ARG A 158 -1.37 27.65 -4.18
N GLY A 159 -2.40 27.70 -5.01
CA GLY A 159 -2.29 27.41 -6.43
C GLY A 159 -3.58 27.67 -7.20
N ILE A 160 -3.45 27.86 -8.51
CA ILE A 160 -4.60 27.94 -9.41
C ILE A 160 -5.19 26.55 -9.65
N VAL A 161 -6.52 26.43 -9.60
CA VAL A 161 -7.23 25.16 -9.78
C VAL A 161 -7.14 24.73 -11.24
N LEU A 162 -6.48 23.60 -11.49
CA LEU A 162 -6.44 22.94 -12.79
C LEU A 162 -7.63 22.01 -13.03
N LYS A 163 -8.08 21.34 -11.96
CA LYS A 163 -9.18 20.38 -12.02
C LYS A 163 -9.82 20.18 -10.65
N LYS A 164 -11.15 20.08 -10.65
CA LYS A 164 -11.97 19.75 -9.46
C LYS A 164 -12.45 18.30 -9.51
N MET A 165 -12.36 17.61 -8.38
CA MET A 165 -13.02 16.34 -8.08
C MET A 165 -13.76 16.48 -6.74
N LYS A 166 -14.69 15.57 -6.43
CA LYS A 166 -15.61 15.67 -5.28
C LYS A 166 -14.97 16.17 -3.98
N ASN A 167 -13.84 15.60 -3.56
CA ASN A 167 -13.12 15.96 -2.33
C ASN A 167 -11.65 16.32 -2.59
N THR A 168 -11.28 16.69 -3.82
CA THR A 168 -9.86 16.93 -4.17
C THR A 168 -9.73 17.95 -5.27
N LEU A 169 -8.89 18.94 -5.03
CA LEU A 169 -8.50 19.93 -6.04
C LEU A 169 -7.08 19.64 -6.50
N PHE A 170 -6.88 19.76 -7.80
CA PHE A 170 -5.59 19.65 -8.46
C PHE A 170 -5.15 21.07 -8.79
N ILE A 171 -4.04 21.53 -8.24
CA ILE A 171 -3.57 22.91 -8.36
C ILE A 171 -2.19 22.99 -9.00
N LEU A 172 -1.92 24.10 -9.68
CA LEU A 172 -0.59 24.55 -10.10
C LEU A 172 -0.16 25.69 -9.17
N THR A 173 1.00 25.60 -8.55
CA THR A 173 1.54 26.66 -7.70
C THR A 173 2.34 27.69 -8.52
N SER A 174 2.58 28.88 -7.97
CA SER A 174 3.42 29.90 -8.61
C SER A 174 4.87 29.44 -8.83
N MET A 175 5.30 28.42 -8.08
CA MET A 175 6.61 27.77 -8.21
C MET A 175 6.62 26.61 -9.24
N GLY A 176 5.56 26.47 -10.04
CA GLY A 176 5.44 25.42 -11.05
C GLY A 176 5.09 24.03 -10.50
N GLU A 177 4.69 23.91 -9.23
CA GLU A 177 4.38 22.60 -8.64
C GLU A 177 2.95 22.15 -8.92
N PHE A 178 2.78 20.86 -9.18
CA PHE A 178 1.47 20.23 -9.30
C PHE A 178 1.12 19.52 -7.99
N LYS A 179 0.12 20.04 -7.26
CA LYS A 179 -0.25 19.53 -5.92
C LYS A 179 -1.72 19.14 -5.83
N LYS A 180 -2.01 18.13 -5.00
CA LYS A 180 -3.39 17.76 -4.63
C LYS A 180 -3.72 18.33 -3.26
N ILE A 181 -4.79 19.11 -3.15
CA ILE A 181 -5.28 19.64 -1.87
C ILE A 181 -6.70 19.12 -1.57
N LYS A 182 -7.08 19.13 -0.29
CA LYS A 182 -8.46 18.83 0.12
C LYS A 182 -9.41 19.92 -0.39
N SER A 183 -10.57 19.52 -0.88
CA SER A 183 -11.61 20.47 -1.30
C SER A 183 -12.34 20.97 -0.05
N GLY A 184 -12.29 22.27 0.23
CA GLY A 184 -12.97 22.91 1.37
C GLY A 184 -14.20 23.74 0.97
N GLU A 185 -14.11 24.47 -0.14
CA GLU A 185 -15.12 25.44 -0.57
C GLU A 185 -15.54 25.24 -2.05
N GLU A 186 -16.62 25.90 -2.46
CA GLU A 186 -16.99 25.98 -3.88
C GLU A 186 -16.01 26.86 -4.64
N CYS A 187 -15.12 26.23 -5.39
CA CYS A 187 -14.23 26.92 -6.33
C CYS A 187 -14.48 26.50 -7.79
N ILE A 188 -13.99 27.33 -8.71
CA ILE A 188 -13.98 27.09 -10.16
C ILE A 188 -12.55 26.82 -10.69
N VAL A 189 -12.45 26.22 -11.87
CA VAL A 189 -11.16 26.05 -12.56
C VAL A 189 -10.63 27.43 -12.96
N GLY A 190 -9.34 27.67 -12.72
CA GLY A 190 -8.68 28.97 -12.92
C GLY A 190 -8.61 29.83 -11.67
N GLU A 191 -9.44 29.60 -10.66
CA GLU A 191 -9.38 30.34 -9.38
C GLU A 191 -8.15 29.93 -8.56
N GLU A 192 -7.53 30.87 -7.84
CA GLU A 192 -6.49 30.54 -6.85
C GLU A 192 -7.13 30.14 -5.52
N VAL A 193 -6.71 29.00 -5.00
CA VAL A 193 -7.21 28.47 -3.73
C VAL A 193 -6.07 28.16 -2.79
N SER A 194 -6.37 28.14 -1.49
CA SER A 194 -5.45 27.67 -0.45
C SER A 194 -6.01 26.43 0.23
N GLY A 195 -5.16 25.46 0.57
CA GLY A 195 -5.62 24.29 1.30
C GLY A 195 -4.51 23.33 1.71
N THR A 196 -4.89 22.33 2.51
CA THR A 196 -3.95 21.33 3.02
C THR A 196 -3.67 20.25 1.99
N ILE A 197 -2.40 19.84 1.86
CA ILE A 197 -1.97 18.79 0.95
C ILE A 197 -2.68 17.47 1.30
N LYS A 198 -3.25 16.81 0.30
CA LYS A 198 -3.84 15.49 0.45
C LYS A 198 -2.75 14.43 0.40
N LYS A 199 -2.47 13.82 1.56
CA LYS A 199 -1.51 12.72 1.70
C LYS A 199 -1.89 11.51 0.84
N GLY A 200 -0.92 10.95 0.12
CA GLY A 200 -1.11 9.77 -0.75
C GLY A 200 -0.68 8.45 -0.11
N PHE A 201 -1.02 7.31 -0.74
CA PHE A 201 -0.59 5.97 -0.27
C PHE A 201 0.93 5.81 -0.12
N LYS A 202 1.72 6.54 -0.92
CA LYS A 202 3.19 6.52 -0.84
C LYS A 202 3.71 6.93 0.55
N GLU A 203 3.00 7.82 1.23
CA GLU A 203 3.38 8.28 2.58
C GLU A 203 3.18 7.20 3.65
N TYR A 204 2.38 6.17 3.35
CA TYR A 204 2.11 5.05 4.26
C TYR A 204 2.91 3.78 3.91
N LYS A 205 3.80 3.82 2.91
CA LYS A 205 4.50 2.62 2.42
C LYS A 205 5.21 1.87 3.55
N ILE A 206 5.95 2.58 4.41
CA ILE A 206 6.69 1.99 5.53
C ILE A 206 5.71 1.40 6.57
N HIS A 207 4.61 2.08 6.87
CA HIS A 207 3.60 1.57 7.81
C HIS A 207 2.93 0.28 7.30
N ILE A 208 2.69 0.18 5.99
CA ILE A 208 2.16 -1.02 5.35
C ILE A 208 3.17 -2.17 5.45
N GLU A 209 4.44 -1.92 5.18
CA GLU A 209 5.51 -2.92 5.29
C GLU A 209 5.60 -3.47 6.73
N ILE A 210 5.57 -2.60 7.74
CA ILE A 210 5.57 -3.01 9.16
C ILE A 210 4.34 -3.86 9.50
N ALA A 211 3.16 -3.45 9.06
CA ALA A 211 1.92 -4.19 9.33
C ALA A 211 1.95 -5.62 8.74
N ILE A 212 2.53 -5.80 7.56
CA ILE A 212 2.68 -7.12 6.93
C ILE A 212 3.62 -8.00 7.76
N VAL A 213 4.75 -7.47 8.24
CA VAL A 213 5.69 -8.24 9.08
C VAL A 213 5.02 -8.70 10.38
N ILE A 214 4.26 -7.81 11.03
CA ILE A 214 3.50 -8.16 12.24
C ILE A 214 2.47 -9.25 11.94
N LEU A 215 1.73 -9.14 10.83
CA LEU A 215 0.74 -10.13 10.43
C LEU A 215 1.37 -11.51 10.22
N VAL A 216 2.52 -11.59 9.53
CA VAL A 216 3.25 -12.85 9.32
C VAL A 216 3.71 -13.46 10.64
N ALA A 217 4.21 -12.65 11.58
CA ALA A 217 4.61 -13.12 12.90
C ALA A 217 3.43 -13.68 13.71
N ILE A 218 2.26 -13.01 13.67
CA ILE A 218 1.03 -13.47 14.32
C ILE A 218 0.58 -14.81 13.72
N LEU A 219 0.49 -14.91 12.40
CA LEU A 219 0.10 -16.15 11.71
C LEU A 219 1.07 -17.29 11.99
N GLY A 220 2.39 -17.01 12.02
CA GLY A 220 3.41 -17.98 12.40
C GLY A 220 3.25 -18.47 13.84
N GLY A 221 2.97 -17.56 14.79
CA GLY A 221 2.68 -17.90 16.18
C GLY A 221 1.42 -18.76 16.33
N PHE A 222 0.34 -18.42 15.60
CA PHE A 222 -0.87 -19.25 15.56
C PHE A 222 -0.60 -20.64 14.99
N TYR A 223 0.14 -20.74 13.89
CA TYR A 223 0.49 -22.02 13.29
C TYR A 223 1.34 -22.89 14.21
N PHE A 224 2.33 -22.30 14.88
CA PHE A 224 3.15 -22.97 15.87
C PHE A 224 2.31 -23.51 17.04
N LYS A 225 1.45 -22.66 17.63
CA LYS A 225 0.55 -23.07 18.71
C LYS A 225 -0.47 -24.11 18.26
N TYR A 226 -0.91 -24.05 17.02
CA TYR A 226 -1.86 -25.02 16.47
C TYR A 226 -1.21 -26.39 16.25
N THR A 227 0.08 -26.44 15.93
CA THR A 227 0.80 -27.70 15.65
C THR A 227 1.49 -28.29 16.89
N SER A 228 1.60 -27.54 17.99
CA SER A 228 2.14 -28.04 19.25
C SER A 228 1.22 -29.10 19.87
N VAL A 229 1.82 -30.12 20.46
CA VAL A 229 1.11 -31.16 21.20
C VAL A 229 1.15 -30.80 22.67
N ASP A 230 -0.01 -30.46 23.22
CA ASP A 230 -0.13 -30.06 24.63
C ASP A 230 -0.64 -31.24 25.48
N ARG A 231 -1.37 -32.16 24.87
CA ARG A 231 -1.84 -33.39 25.52
C ARG A 231 -1.87 -34.58 24.58
N THR A 232 -1.66 -35.75 25.16
CA THR A 232 -1.67 -37.04 24.50
C THR A 232 -2.76 -37.91 25.12
N ILE A 233 -3.63 -38.47 24.28
CA ILE A 233 -4.73 -39.34 24.68
C ILE A 233 -4.45 -40.76 24.18
N LEU A 234 -4.38 -41.72 25.09
CA LEU A 234 -4.27 -43.14 24.79
C LEU A 234 -5.61 -43.80 25.01
N ILE A 235 -6.20 -44.40 23.99
CA ILE A 235 -7.46 -45.13 24.06
C ILE A 235 -7.16 -46.63 23.89
N ASN A 236 -7.36 -47.39 24.97
CA ASN A 236 -7.05 -48.83 24.99
C ASN A 236 -8.28 -49.64 24.59
N THR A 237 -8.52 -49.74 23.28
CA THR A 237 -9.44 -50.75 22.70
C THR A 237 -8.72 -52.10 22.58
N THR A 238 -9.17 -53.06 21.74
CA THR A 238 -8.33 -54.20 21.35
C THR A 238 -7.05 -53.77 20.63
N SER A 239 -7.06 -52.57 20.04
CA SER A 239 -5.90 -51.87 19.49
C SER A 239 -5.68 -50.58 20.25
N GLN A 240 -4.45 -50.32 20.73
CA GLN A 240 -4.16 -49.04 21.36
C GLN A 240 -4.11 -47.93 20.30
N ILE A 241 -4.87 -46.87 20.53
CA ILE A 241 -4.92 -45.68 19.69
C ILE A 241 -4.33 -44.51 20.45
N LYS A 242 -3.43 -43.76 19.81
CA LYS A 242 -2.81 -42.57 20.38
C LYS A 242 -3.21 -41.34 19.59
N LEU A 243 -3.74 -40.34 20.29
CA LEU A 243 -4.07 -39.02 19.75
C LEU A 243 -3.13 -37.98 20.35
N HIS A 244 -2.58 -37.14 19.50
CA HIS A 244 -1.91 -35.90 19.90
C HIS A 244 -2.88 -34.74 19.70
N VAL A 245 -3.05 -33.94 20.74
CA VAL A 245 -4.05 -32.87 20.78
C VAL A 245 -3.38 -31.56 21.19
N ASN A 246 -3.70 -30.49 20.48
CA ASN A 246 -3.20 -29.15 20.78
C ASN A 246 -4.03 -28.43 21.87
N SER A 247 -3.61 -27.23 22.29
CA SER A 247 -4.34 -26.42 23.28
C SER A 247 -5.77 -26.08 22.88
N PHE A 248 -6.07 -26.08 21.58
CA PHE A 248 -7.42 -25.82 21.07
C PHE A 248 -8.35 -27.03 21.16
N GLY A 249 -7.89 -28.16 21.72
CA GLY A 249 -8.66 -29.40 21.79
C GLY A 249 -8.83 -30.08 20.43
N LYS A 250 -7.97 -29.75 19.45
CA LYS A 250 -7.96 -30.35 18.12
C LYS A 250 -6.92 -31.45 18.03
N VAL A 251 -7.28 -32.56 17.40
CA VAL A 251 -6.35 -33.66 17.12
C VAL A 251 -5.41 -33.22 16.00
N VAL A 252 -4.13 -33.06 16.31
CA VAL A 252 -3.09 -32.69 15.33
C VAL A 252 -2.49 -33.91 14.65
N ASP A 253 -2.47 -35.05 15.35
CA ASP A 253 -1.95 -36.31 14.85
C ASP A 253 -2.61 -37.50 15.57
N ALA A 254 -2.72 -38.64 14.89
CA ALA A 254 -3.34 -39.85 15.40
C ALA A 254 -2.65 -41.10 14.81
N TYR A 255 -2.29 -42.06 15.65
CA TYR A 255 -1.63 -43.27 15.20
C TYR A 255 -1.91 -44.50 16.08
N SER A 256 -1.70 -45.70 15.54
CA SER A 256 -1.78 -46.96 16.28
C SER A 256 -0.56 -47.83 15.98
N GLY A 257 -0.08 -48.58 16.97
CA GLY A 257 0.98 -49.57 16.79
C GLY A 257 0.52 -50.86 16.10
N THR A 258 -0.76 -50.98 15.76
CA THR A 258 -1.35 -52.21 15.19
C THR A 258 -1.94 -51.95 13.80
N THR A 259 -1.84 -52.92 12.89
CA THR A 259 -2.40 -52.81 11.54
C THR A 259 -3.90 -52.51 11.56
N LYS A 260 -4.67 -53.22 12.39
CA LYS A 260 -6.11 -52.99 12.55
C LYS A 260 -6.44 -51.60 13.08
N GLY A 261 -5.66 -51.09 14.03
CA GLY A 261 -5.84 -49.74 14.56
C GLY A 261 -5.50 -48.66 13.53
N GLN A 262 -4.49 -48.89 12.69
CA GLN A 262 -4.16 -47.97 11.61
C GLN A 262 -5.20 -47.99 10.48
N GLU A 263 -5.74 -49.17 10.14
CA GLU A 263 -6.87 -49.30 9.21
C GLU A 263 -8.12 -48.58 9.71
N MET A 264 -8.39 -48.64 11.02
CA MET A 264 -9.44 -47.83 11.64
C MET A 264 -9.18 -46.34 11.43
N LEU A 265 -8.01 -45.84 11.84
CA LEU A 265 -7.64 -44.41 11.74
C LEU A 265 -7.66 -43.88 10.30
N ASN A 266 -7.40 -44.71 9.31
CA ASN A 266 -7.48 -44.31 7.89
C ASN A 266 -8.94 -44.21 7.39
N LYS A 267 -9.88 -44.89 8.04
CA LYS A 267 -11.31 -44.85 7.69
C LYS A 267 -12.09 -43.78 8.45
N ILE A 268 -11.64 -43.41 9.65
CA ILE A 268 -12.25 -42.35 10.46
C ILE A 268 -11.51 -41.03 10.25
N ASP A 269 -12.22 -39.92 10.06
CA ASP A 269 -11.59 -38.60 9.97
C ASP A 269 -11.25 -38.08 11.37
N THR A 270 -10.07 -38.41 11.86
CA THR A 270 -9.59 -37.97 13.18
C THR A 270 -8.71 -36.73 13.13
N LYS A 271 -8.21 -36.32 11.96
CA LYS A 271 -7.27 -35.18 11.88
C LYS A 271 -8.05 -33.87 11.88
N ASN A 272 -7.64 -32.89 12.70
CA ASN A 272 -8.35 -31.61 12.91
C ASN A 272 -9.77 -31.76 13.49
N ALA A 273 -10.19 -32.96 13.85
CA ALA A 273 -11.41 -33.18 14.63
C ALA A 273 -11.25 -32.60 16.04
N LYS A 274 -12.36 -32.20 16.67
CA LYS A 274 -12.35 -31.93 18.11
C LYS A 274 -12.10 -33.25 18.85
N LEU A 275 -11.46 -33.19 20.02
CA LEU A 275 -11.17 -34.39 20.79
C LEU A 275 -12.43 -35.22 21.08
N ASP A 276 -13.55 -34.58 21.44
CA ASP A 276 -14.82 -35.26 21.70
C ASP A 276 -15.32 -36.04 20.46
N ASP A 277 -15.40 -35.37 19.31
CA ASP A 277 -15.81 -36.00 18.05
C ASP A 277 -14.88 -37.17 17.68
N ALA A 278 -13.57 -36.98 17.85
CA ALA A 278 -12.58 -38.02 17.55
C ALA A 278 -12.72 -39.23 18.46
N MET A 279 -12.91 -39.02 19.77
CA MET A 279 -13.12 -40.09 20.75
C MET A 279 -14.41 -40.86 20.46
N LYS A 280 -15.51 -40.15 20.21
CA LYS A 280 -16.78 -40.75 19.82
C LYS A 280 -16.63 -41.63 18.57
N ASN A 281 -16.05 -41.10 17.50
CA ASN A 281 -15.87 -41.84 16.24
C ASN A 281 -14.99 -43.08 16.40
N ILE A 282 -13.95 -43.02 17.25
CA ILE A 282 -13.10 -44.17 17.57
C ILE A 282 -13.90 -45.26 18.29
N LEU A 283 -14.71 -44.87 19.29
CA LEU A 283 -15.51 -45.82 20.06
C LEU A 283 -16.64 -46.43 19.24
N GLU A 284 -17.28 -45.63 18.39
CA GLU A 284 -18.33 -46.08 17.46
C GLU A 284 -17.77 -47.11 16.47
N TYR A 285 -16.66 -46.79 15.80
CA TYR A 285 -16.00 -47.75 14.91
C TYR A 285 -15.60 -49.02 15.66
N ALA A 286 -15.01 -48.87 16.86
CA ALA A 286 -14.56 -50.01 17.64
C ALA A 286 -15.72 -50.92 18.07
N LYS A 287 -16.88 -50.36 18.39
CA LYS A 287 -18.11 -51.12 18.69
C LYS A 287 -18.57 -51.92 17.48
N ASP A 288 -18.75 -51.25 16.34
CA ASP A 288 -19.31 -51.87 15.12
C ASP A 288 -18.43 -52.97 14.55
N ASN A 289 -17.11 -52.87 14.78
CA ASN A 289 -16.12 -53.83 14.30
C ASN A 289 -15.65 -54.83 15.37
N LYS A 290 -16.33 -54.91 16.53
CA LYS A 290 -16.00 -55.83 17.64
C LYS A 290 -14.56 -55.68 18.14
N MET A 291 -14.09 -54.45 18.22
CA MET A 291 -12.76 -54.05 18.73
C MET A 291 -12.83 -53.49 20.15
N LEU A 292 -13.96 -53.62 20.85
CA LEU A 292 -14.05 -53.30 22.28
C LEU A 292 -13.45 -54.45 23.11
N PRO A 293 -12.70 -54.16 24.18
CA PRO A 293 -12.21 -55.18 25.10
C PRO A 293 -13.37 -55.80 25.91
N GLU A 294 -13.18 -57.02 26.43
CA GLU A 294 -14.20 -57.70 27.26
C GLU A 294 -14.48 -57.00 28.61
N GLY A 295 -13.58 -56.10 29.02
CA GLY A 295 -13.67 -55.32 30.26
C GLY A 295 -13.96 -53.83 30.02
N SER A 296 -13.47 -52.97 30.92
CA SER A 296 -13.57 -51.52 30.74
C SER A 296 -12.51 -50.98 29.78
N ILE A 297 -12.89 -50.03 28.94
CA ILE A 297 -11.96 -49.25 28.12
C ILE A 297 -11.25 -48.25 29.02
N LEU A 298 -9.92 -48.25 28.99
CA LEU A 298 -9.10 -47.26 29.70
C LEU A 298 -8.62 -46.20 28.71
N VAL A 299 -8.92 -44.95 29.02
CA VAL A 299 -8.37 -43.77 28.36
C VAL A 299 -7.37 -43.10 29.28
N THR A 300 -6.14 -42.92 28.83
CA THR A 300 -5.09 -42.23 29.60
C THR A 300 -4.75 -40.91 28.96
N VAL A 301 -4.80 -39.83 29.74
CA VAL A 301 -4.40 -38.47 29.35
C VAL A 301 -3.03 -38.18 29.95
N THR A 302 -2.09 -37.73 29.13
CA THR A 302 -0.77 -37.25 29.56
C THR A 302 -0.51 -35.85 29.00
N GLY A 303 0.10 -34.97 29.78
CA GLY A 303 0.22 -33.55 29.46
C GLY A 303 -0.89 -32.74 30.14
N ASP A 304 -1.42 -31.74 29.44
CA ASP A 304 -2.50 -30.91 29.98
C ASP A 304 -3.78 -31.72 30.21
N PRO A 305 -4.44 -31.56 31.39
CA PRO A 305 -5.67 -32.27 31.69
C PRO A 305 -6.81 -31.83 30.77
N ILE A 306 -7.72 -32.75 30.49
CA ILE A 306 -8.99 -32.43 29.81
C ILE A 306 -9.90 -31.71 30.80
N GLU A 307 -10.52 -30.60 30.37
CA GLU A 307 -11.51 -29.87 31.16
C GLU A 307 -12.81 -30.69 31.31
N TYR A 308 -13.42 -30.64 32.49
CA TYR A 308 -14.67 -31.33 32.78
C TYR A 308 -15.80 -30.81 31.90
N GLY A 309 -16.65 -31.72 31.41
CA GLY A 309 -17.79 -31.39 30.54
C GLY A 309 -17.43 -31.14 29.08
N THR A 310 -16.18 -31.33 28.66
CA THR A 310 -15.78 -31.12 27.25
C THR A 310 -15.98 -32.32 26.33
N LEU A 311 -16.38 -33.48 26.88
CA LEU A 311 -16.59 -34.74 26.18
C LEU A 311 -18.08 -35.15 26.16
N GLU A 312 -18.98 -34.21 25.88
CA GLU A 312 -20.43 -34.44 25.97
C GLU A 312 -20.90 -35.53 25.00
N GLY A 313 -20.48 -35.45 23.72
CA GLY A 313 -20.90 -36.40 22.69
C GLY A 313 -20.34 -37.81 22.91
N THR A 314 -19.10 -37.91 23.41
CA THR A 314 -18.51 -39.17 23.83
C THR A 314 -19.25 -39.73 25.04
N SER A 315 -19.58 -38.89 26.03
CA SER A 315 -20.29 -39.31 27.24
C SER A 315 -21.69 -39.84 26.93
N GLU A 316 -22.44 -39.15 26.08
CA GLU A 316 -23.77 -39.57 25.59
C GLU A 316 -23.68 -40.92 24.87
N PHE A 317 -22.76 -41.05 23.91
CA PHE A 317 -22.57 -42.32 23.18
C PHE A 317 -22.22 -43.49 24.11
N VAL A 318 -21.33 -43.24 25.08
CA VAL A 318 -20.88 -44.24 26.04
C VAL A 318 -22.03 -44.70 26.95
N HIS A 319 -22.85 -43.76 27.42
CA HIS A 319 -24.04 -44.02 28.22
C HIS A 319 -25.09 -44.82 27.45
N ASP A 320 -25.45 -44.39 26.24
CA ASP A 320 -26.51 -45.00 25.43
C ASP A 320 -26.18 -46.44 24.99
N ASN A 321 -24.90 -46.80 24.99
CA ASN A 321 -24.41 -48.10 24.56
C ASN A 321 -23.85 -48.97 25.69
N ASP A 322 -24.01 -48.56 26.96
CA ASP A 322 -23.54 -49.27 28.17
C ASP A 322 -22.05 -49.67 28.11
N ILE A 323 -21.21 -48.79 27.54
CA ILE A 323 -19.78 -49.07 27.30
C ILE A 323 -18.95 -48.63 28.50
N LYS A 324 -18.54 -49.53 29.41
CA LYS A 324 -17.71 -49.14 30.59
C LYS A 324 -16.39 -48.45 30.20
N LEU A 325 -16.29 -47.14 30.42
CA LEU A 325 -15.15 -46.29 30.08
C LEU A 325 -14.56 -45.65 31.35
N ARG A 326 -13.23 -45.71 31.48
CA ARG A 326 -12.47 -45.03 32.55
C ARG A 326 -11.47 -44.07 31.94
N ILE A 327 -11.41 -42.86 32.46
CA ILE A 327 -10.45 -41.83 32.04
C ILE A 327 -9.48 -41.55 33.19
N ASN A 328 -8.19 -41.83 32.98
CA ASN A 328 -7.11 -41.33 33.82
C ASN A 328 -6.66 -39.98 33.26
N ASN A 329 -7.17 -38.90 33.86
CA ASN A 329 -6.90 -37.53 33.43
C ASN A 329 -5.68 -36.96 34.15
N ALA A 330 -4.48 -37.15 33.57
CA ALA A 330 -3.21 -36.65 34.12
C ALA A 330 -2.94 -37.10 35.57
N GLY A 331 -3.27 -38.35 35.91
CA GLY A 331 -3.05 -38.93 37.24
C GLY A 331 -4.31 -38.97 38.11
N ASN A 332 -5.42 -38.38 37.68
CA ASN A 332 -6.71 -38.47 38.34
C ASN A 332 -7.62 -39.48 37.61
N GLU A 333 -7.82 -40.68 38.17
CA GLU A 333 -8.69 -41.70 37.58
C GLU A 333 -10.16 -41.43 37.87
N GLN A 334 -10.96 -41.40 36.81
CA GLN A 334 -12.39 -41.18 36.84
C GLN A 334 -13.10 -42.20 35.97
N LYS A 335 -14.29 -42.61 36.38
CA LYS A 335 -15.18 -43.38 35.52
C LYS A 335 -15.96 -42.36 34.70
N LEU A 336 -16.05 -42.57 33.39
CA LEU A 336 -17.00 -41.83 32.55
C LEU A 336 -18.38 -42.51 32.67
N PHE A 337 -18.78 -42.79 33.92
CA PHE A 337 -20.06 -43.30 34.43
C PHE A 337 -20.13 -42.97 35.93
#